data_AF-A0A537FTV4-F1
#
_entry.id   AF-A0A537FTV4-F1
#
_cell.length_a   1.000
_cell.length_b   1.000
_cell.length_c   1.000
_cell.angle_alpha   90.00
_cell.angle_beta   90.00
_cell.angle_gamma   90.00
#
_symmetry.space_group_name_H-M   'P 1'
#
loop_
_entity.id
_entity.type
_entity.pdbx_description
1 polymer ?
#
loop_
_entity_poly.entity_id
_entity_poly.type
_entity_poly.pdbx_seq_one_letter_code
_entity_poly.pdbx_strand_id
1 'polypeptide(L)' 'MEEFEANEYFATIQDILMRLENSPIIPDFDKELDEGHVQEIANLFTTPKGIKTNTHRVLVRAEK' A
#
# COMPACT_ATOMS: atom_id res chain seq x y z
N MET A 1 -4.89 -22.81 -0.86
CA MET A 1 -4.36 -21.44 -0.91
C MET A 1 -5.28 -20.62 -0.02
N GLU A 2 -4.82 -20.19 1.15
CA GLU A 2 -5.63 -19.32 2.00
C GLU A 2 -5.27 -17.87 1.63
N GLU A 3 -6.25 -17.15 1.09
CA GLU A 3 -6.12 -15.74 0.78
C GLU A 3 -6.54 -14.94 2.02
N PHE A 4 -5.62 -14.11 2.53
CA PHE A 4 -5.90 -13.26 3.69
C PHE A 4 -5.84 -11.78 3.27
N GLU A 5 -6.98 -11.12 3.31
CA GLU A 5 -7.06 -9.67 3.09
C GLU A 5 -6.82 -8.91 4.39
N ALA A 6 -5.59 -8.42 4.57
CA ALA A 6 -5.25 -7.53 5.68
C ALA A 6 -5.53 -6.08 5.28
N ASN A 7 -6.31 -5.37 6.09
CA ASN A 7 -6.42 -3.91 5.96
C ASN A 7 -5.23 -3.28 6.69
N GLU A 8 -4.41 -2.54 5.96
CA GLU A 8 -3.27 -1.80 6.51
C GLU A 8 -3.63 -0.31 6.58
N TYR A 9 -3.13 0.38 7.60
CA TYR A 9 -3.39 1.80 7.80
C TYR A 9 -2.07 2.53 7.91
N PHE A 10 -1.87 3.51 7.03
CA PHE A 10 -0.72 4.40 7.06
C PHE A 10 -1.12 5.72 7.72
N ALA A 11 -0.28 6.24 8.61
CA ALA A 11 -0.57 7.49 9.30
C ALA A 11 -0.48 8.68 8.35
N THR A 12 0.49 8.65 7.43
CA THR A 12 0.75 9.72 6.48
C THR A 12 1.01 9.18 5.07
N ILE A 13 0.90 10.07 4.08
CA ILE A 13 1.27 9.74 2.70
C ILE A 13 2.76 9.41 2.56
N GLN A 14 3.63 10.01 3.39
CA GLN A 14 5.07 9.73 3.37
C GLN A 14 5.36 8.27 3.70
N ASP A 15 4.56 7.65 4.59
CA ASP A 15 4.68 6.22 4.89
C ASP A 15 4.35 5.35 3.68
N ILE A 16 3.36 5.77 2.87
CA ILE A 16 2.98 5.08 1.62
C ILE A 16 4.08 5.25 0.57
N LEU A 17 4.60 6.46 0.38
CA LEU A 17 5.69 6.74 -0.56
C LEU A 17 6.94 5.93 -0.19
N MET A 18 7.33 5.92 1.09
CA MET A 18 8.45 5.08 1.55
C MET A 18 8.20 3.59 1.29
N ARG A 19 6.97 3.10 1.46
CA ARG A 19 6.65 1.70 1.20
C ARG A 19 6.80 1.36 -0.29
N LEU A 20 6.34 2.25 -1.17
CA LEU A 20 6.44 2.09 -2.62
C LEU A 20 7.89 2.20 -3.13
N GLU A 21 8.72 3.04 -2.53
CA GLU A 21 10.16 3.13 -2.83
C GLU A 21 10.92 1.86 -2.41
N ASN A 22 10.66 1.35 -1.20
CA ASN A 22 11.44 0.23 -0.65
C ASN A 22 10.99 -1.15 -1.14
N SER A 23 9.76 -1.26 -1.63
CA SER A 23 9.15 -2.52 -2.06
C SER A 23 8.02 -2.22 -3.05
N PRO A 24 8.38 -1.78 -4.26
CA PRO A 24 7.42 -1.38 -5.27
C PRO A 24 6.49 -2.56 -5.60
N ILE A 25 5.22 -2.39 -5.25
CA ILE A 25 4.12 -3.23 -5.78
C ILE A 25 3.83 -2.80 -7.23
N ILE A 26 4.12 -1.54 -7.54
CA ILE A 26 3.98 -0.92 -8.85
C ILE A 26 5.36 -0.97 -9.52
N PRO A 27 5.55 -1.71 -10.63
CA PRO A 27 6.80 -1.68 -11.38
C PRO A 27 7.08 -0.26 -11.85
N ASP A 28 8.35 0.15 -11.80
CA ASP A 28 8.82 1.47 -12.23
C ASP A 28 8.23 2.67 -11.46
N PHE A 29 7.82 2.45 -10.20
CA PHE A 29 7.38 3.55 -9.32
C PHE A 29 8.45 4.64 -9.20
N ASP A 30 8.08 5.86 -9.54
CA ASP A 30 8.91 7.05 -9.39
C ASP A 30 8.20 8.04 -8.49
N LYS A 31 8.81 8.36 -7.35
CA LYS A 31 8.20 9.25 -6.36
C LYS A 31 7.85 10.62 -6.95
N GLU A 32 8.70 11.22 -7.78
CA GLU A 32 8.47 12.57 -8.28
C GLU A 32 7.36 12.61 -9.34
N LEU A 33 7.24 11.55 -10.14
CA LEU A 33 6.20 11.44 -11.18
C LEU A 33 4.86 10.95 -10.62
N ASP A 34 4.89 10.05 -9.63
CA ASP A 34 3.71 9.37 -9.11
C ASP A 34 3.15 9.98 -7.83
N GLU A 35 3.86 10.90 -7.14
CA GLU A 35 3.40 11.51 -5.88
C GLU A 35 2.00 12.13 -6.00
N GLY A 36 1.69 12.77 -7.13
CA GLY A 36 0.35 13.32 -7.39
C GLY A 36 -0.73 12.25 -7.36
N HIS A 37 -0.51 11.13 -8.03
CA HIS A 37 -1.44 9.99 -8.05
C HIS A 37 -1.55 9.34 -6.66
N VAL A 38 -0.42 9.18 -5.96
CA VAL A 38 -0.43 8.65 -4.58
C VAL A 38 -1.20 9.58 -3.65
N GLN A 39 -1.13 10.91 -3.84
CA GLN A 39 -1.85 11.88 -3.04
C GLN A 39 -3.36 11.86 -3.30
N GLU A 40 -3.79 11.71 -4.54
CA GLU A 40 -5.20 11.51 -4.88
C GLU A 40 -5.76 10.25 -4.23
N ILE A 41 -5.02 9.14 -4.33
CA ILE A 41 -5.39 7.86 -3.71
C ILE A 41 -5.44 8.03 -2.19
N ALA A 42 -4.41 8.63 -1.58
CA ALA A 42 -4.37 8.86 -0.14
C ALA A 42 -5.60 9.64 0.34
N ASN A 43 -6.01 10.69 -0.38
CA ASN A 43 -7.20 11.47 -0.05
C ASN A 43 -8.48 10.64 -0.14
N LEU A 44 -8.63 9.78 -1.15
CA LEU A 44 -9.80 8.92 -1.33
C LEU A 44 -9.94 7.86 -0.23
N PHE A 45 -8.81 7.37 0.30
CA PHE A 45 -8.78 6.31 1.30
C PHE A 45 -8.45 6.80 2.72
N THR A 46 -8.36 8.12 2.92
CA THR A 46 -8.16 8.70 4.25
C THR A 46 -9.39 8.46 5.13
N THR A 47 -9.16 7.85 6.28
CA THR A 47 -10.15 7.63 7.34
C THR A 47 -9.68 8.32 8.62
N PRO A 48 -10.55 8.46 9.65
CA PRO A 48 -10.12 8.98 10.95
C PRO A 48 -8.98 8.21 11.62
N LYS A 49 -8.70 6.97 11.17
CA LYS A 49 -7.59 6.13 11.67
C LYS A 49 -6.31 6.25 10.84
N GLY A 50 -6.34 7.00 9.73
CA GLY A 50 -5.26 7.08 8.74
C GLY A 50 -5.72 6.65 7.34
N ILE A 51 -4.76 6.56 6.41
CA ILE A 51 -4.98 6.16 5.03
C ILE A 51 -5.10 4.64 4.98
N LYS A 52 -6.28 4.16 4.61
CA LYS A 52 -6.59 2.73 4.54
C LYS A 52 -6.12 2.14 3.21
N THR A 53 -5.12 1.27 3.23
CA THR A 53 -4.68 0.54 2.04
C THR A 53 -5.09 -0.93 2.16
N ASN A 54 -5.59 -1.51 1.07
CA ASN A 54 -5.80 -2.94 0.97
C ASN A 54 -4.46 -3.62 0.71
N THR A 55 -3.95 -4.37 1.68
CA THR A 55 -2.78 -5.22 1.45
C THR A 55 -3.29 -6.63 1.20
N HIS A 56 -3.50 -6.98 -0.08
CA HIS A 56 -3.82 -8.36 -0.45
C HIS A 56 -2.54 -9.19 -0.28
N ARG A 57 -2.44 -9.92 0.84
CA ARG A 57 -1.30 -10.79 1.15
C ARG A 57 -1.69 -12.22 0.85
N VAL A 58 -1.11 -12.80 -0.20
CA VAL A 58 -1.24 -14.23 -0.46
C VAL A 58 -0.22 -14.97 0.41
N LEU A 59 -0.68 -15.68 1.43
CA LEU A 59 0.16 -16.57 2.23
C LEU A 59 0.23 -17.93 1.52
N VAL A 60 1.32 -18.17 0.80
CA VAL A 60 1.59 -19.51 0.24
C VAL A 60 2.18 -20.38 1.36
N ARG A 61 1.33 -21.16 2.03
CA ARG A 61 1.79 -22.18 2.96
C ARG A 61 2.28 -23.39 2.16
N ALA A 62 3.58 -23.68 2.22
CA ALA A 62 4.10 -24.95 1.74
C ALA A 62 3.64 -26.06 2.70
N GLU A 63 2.69 -26.88 2.26
CA GLU A 63 2.40 -28.15 2.93
C GLU A 63 3.53 -29.13 2.60
N LYS A 64 4.04 -29.80 3.63
CA LYS A 64 5.10 -30.80 3.52
C LYS A 64 4.52 -32.20 3.34
#